data_AF-A0A9P0MSK4-F1
#
_entry.id   AF-A0A9P0MSK4-F1
#
_cell.length_a   1.000
_cell.length_b   1.000
_cell.length_c   1.000
_cell.angle_alpha   90.00
_cell.angle_beta   90.00
_cell.angle_gamma   90.00
#
_symmetry.space_group_name_H-M   'P 1'
#
loop_
_entity.id
_entity.type
_entity.pdbx_description
1 polymer ?
#
loop_
_entity_poly.entity_id
_entity_poly.type
_entity_poly.pdbx_seq_one_letter_code
_entity_poly.pdbx_strand_id
1 'polypeptide(L)'
;MEGGSTLSWRENIINQIQNRNKEQLFKFQDLITSHNRLFDNHNALRHENLQLSIQNEKLRSEGAVIHHGNGNVSILESKLLAQQEELTELHKKRGENAQMLIDLNKKLQEKEKKLQMVEESLAERTATNNSLNKEIERYITHKTELEKVNQHLRDEHQALQLAFYHLEEKLRKAQEENSKLVDQIMKYKSKTAEKMNEENENFLRKCNLKLQRELEDAAKDMKGINFDAIPEDGPNMQRSQVPSKAAVVFDAHDGVASAVQWGPVDRVIATGGEDRKVKLWDVSKGNPENRGVLGASNAGVMSVHFDNTGTYILAASNDYAARVWTVNDQRLRVMTALLFLNFIDIKFDISDNLQVGF
;
A
#
# COMPACT_ATOMS: atom_id res chain seq x y z
N MET A 1 -4.54 -21.98 -46.71
CA MET A 1 -3.90 -21.16 -47.75
C MET A 1 -2.68 -20.54 -47.11
N GLU A 2 -1.48 -20.97 -47.45
CA GLU A 2 -0.25 -20.19 -47.17
C GLU A 2 0.88 -20.79 -48.01
N GLY A 3 0.84 -20.45 -49.30
CA GLY A 3 1.98 -20.62 -50.18
C GLY A 3 3.01 -19.55 -49.87
N GLY A 4 3.79 -19.74 -48.80
CA GLY A 4 4.96 -18.94 -48.51
C GLY A 4 6.15 -19.52 -49.26
N SER A 5 6.39 -19.06 -50.49
CA SER A 5 7.60 -19.41 -51.25
C SER A 5 8.83 -18.99 -50.44
N THR A 6 9.52 -19.97 -49.87
CA THR A 6 10.80 -19.80 -49.20
C THR A 6 11.84 -19.38 -50.23
N LEU A 7 11.97 -18.06 -50.42
CA LEU A 7 13.06 -17.47 -51.20
C LEU A 7 14.37 -18.12 -50.74
N SER A 8 15.12 -18.66 -51.69
CA SER A 8 16.41 -19.29 -51.43
C SER A 8 17.28 -18.31 -50.64
N TRP A 9 18.07 -18.80 -49.67
CA TRP A 9 18.96 -17.94 -48.89
C TRP A 9 19.84 -17.04 -49.78
N ARG A 10 20.14 -17.49 -51.01
CA ARG A 10 20.82 -16.70 -52.05
C ARG A 10 19.99 -15.50 -52.53
N GLU A 11 18.71 -15.69 -52.79
CA GLU A 11 17.80 -14.62 -53.23
C GLU A 11 17.58 -13.59 -52.13
N ASN A 12 17.54 -14.03 -50.87
CA ASN A 12 17.43 -13.13 -49.72
C ASN A 12 18.69 -12.25 -49.57
N ILE A 13 19.89 -12.83 -49.71
CA ILE A 13 21.16 -12.06 -49.71
C ILE A 13 21.19 -11.07 -50.88
N ILE A 14 20.81 -11.49 -52.09
CA ILE A 14 20.77 -10.61 -53.26
C ILE A 14 19.83 -9.42 -53.01
N ASN A 15 18.63 -9.67 -52.48
CA ASN A 15 17.67 -8.62 -52.15
C ASN A 15 18.20 -7.66 -51.08
N GLN A 16 18.87 -8.18 -50.04
CA GLN A 16 19.48 -7.33 -49.01
C GLN A 16 20.60 -6.46 -49.57
N ILE A 17 21.45 -6.99 -50.45
CA ILE A 17 22.51 -6.22 -51.12
C ILE A 17 21.89 -5.16 -52.04
N GLN A 18 20.85 -5.49 -52.80
CA GLN A 18 20.15 -4.55 -53.67
C GLN A 18 19.49 -3.42 -52.87
N ASN A 19 18.83 -3.73 -51.75
CA ASN A 19 18.24 -2.71 -50.88
C ASN A 19 19.31 -1.83 -50.24
N ARG A 20 20.40 -2.43 -49.73
CA ARG A 20 21.53 -1.66 -49.19
C ARG A 20 22.11 -0.73 -50.25
N ASN A 21 22.32 -1.23 -51.47
CA ASN A 21 22.84 -0.43 -52.56
C ASN A 21 21.86 0.70 -52.93
N LYS A 22 20.55 0.47 -52.96
CA LYS A 22 19.54 1.53 -53.19
C LYS A 22 19.58 2.60 -52.11
N GLU A 23 19.57 2.22 -50.83
CA GLU A 23 19.60 3.16 -49.71
C GLU A 23 20.91 3.95 -49.65
N GLN A 24 22.04 3.30 -49.90
CA GLN A 24 23.35 3.95 -49.90
C GLN A 24 23.50 4.87 -51.11
N LEU A 25 23.09 4.45 -52.31
CA LEU A 25 23.15 5.28 -53.51
C LEU A 25 22.21 6.49 -53.43
N PHE A 26 21.02 6.31 -52.85
CA PHE A 26 20.05 7.39 -52.68
C PHE A 26 20.62 8.57 -51.86
N LYS A 27 21.40 8.27 -50.81
CA LYS A 27 22.08 9.30 -50.00
C LYS A 27 23.10 10.14 -50.79
N PHE A 28 23.61 9.61 -51.90
CA PHE A 28 24.59 10.30 -52.76
C PHE A 28 24.00 10.69 -54.13
N GLN A 29 22.69 10.54 -54.34
CA GLN A 29 22.05 10.75 -55.63
C GLN A 29 22.25 12.19 -56.15
N ASP A 30 22.17 13.18 -55.27
CA ASP A 30 22.38 14.60 -55.61
C ASP A 30 23.84 14.86 -56.01
N LEU A 31 24.80 14.23 -55.32
CA LEU A 31 26.22 14.35 -55.62
C LEU A 31 26.55 13.71 -56.97
N ILE A 32 26.01 12.52 -57.24
CA ILE A 32 26.18 11.81 -58.52
C ILE A 32 25.57 12.63 -59.66
N THR A 33 24.37 13.17 -59.46
CA THR A 33 23.70 14.02 -60.47
C THR A 33 24.47 15.31 -60.74
N SER A 34 25.01 15.93 -59.68
CA SER A 34 25.85 17.12 -59.81
C SER A 34 27.16 16.81 -60.54
N HIS A 35 27.82 15.70 -60.21
CA HIS A 35 29.05 15.26 -60.88
C HIS A 35 28.82 14.99 -62.37
N ASN A 36 27.74 14.28 -62.73
CA ASN A 36 27.41 14.01 -64.13
C ASN A 36 27.13 15.30 -64.91
N ARG A 37 26.40 16.25 -64.33
CA ARG A 37 26.20 17.57 -64.97
C ARG A 37 27.51 18.33 -65.17
N LEU A 38 28.41 18.28 -64.19
CA LEU A 38 29.72 18.92 -64.30
C LEU A 38 30.57 18.25 -65.40
N PHE A 39 30.52 16.92 -65.48
CA PHE A 39 31.22 16.12 -66.48
C PHE A 39 30.71 16.42 -67.90
N ASP A 40 29.39 16.48 -68.09
CA ASP A 40 28.77 16.83 -69.37
C ASP A 40 29.13 18.26 -69.81
N ASN A 41 29.09 19.22 -68.87
CA ASN A 41 29.52 20.60 -69.13
C ASN A 41 31.00 20.69 -69.50
N HIS A 42 31.88 19.94 -68.80
CA HIS A 42 33.30 19.90 -69.13
C HIS A 42 33.53 19.36 -70.55
N ASN A 43 32.82 18.29 -70.93
CA ASN A 43 32.91 17.73 -72.28
C ASN A 43 32.40 18.70 -73.34
N ALA A 44 31.31 19.42 -73.08
CA ALA A 44 30.78 20.44 -73.98
C ALA A 44 31.77 21.58 -74.21
N LEU A 45 32.33 22.14 -73.13
CA LEU A 45 33.33 23.22 -73.20
C LEU A 45 34.63 22.75 -73.88
N ARG A 46 35.02 21.49 -73.68
CA ARG A 46 36.17 20.90 -74.37
C ARG A 46 35.92 20.79 -75.88
N HIS A 47 34.71 20.42 -76.28
CA HIS A 47 34.34 20.36 -77.70
C HIS A 47 34.31 21.76 -78.33
N GLU A 48 33.73 22.74 -77.65
CA GLU A 48 33.70 24.13 -78.11
C GLU A 48 35.10 24.72 -78.27
N ASN A 49 36.00 24.49 -77.29
CA ASN A 49 37.41 24.90 -77.40
C ASN A 49 38.11 24.26 -78.60
N LEU A 50 37.83 22.98 -78.88
CA LEU A 50 38.39 22.29 -80.04
C LEU A 50 37.90 22.93 -81.34
N GLN A 51 36.60 23.27 -81.42
CA GLN A 51 36.02 23.96 -82.59
C GLN A 51 36.64 25.34 -82.79
N LEU A 52 36.78 26.13 -81.72
CA LEU A 52 37.44 27.44 -81.77
C LEU A 52 38.91 27.33 -82.18
N SER A 53 39.62 26.29 -81.73
CA SER A 53 41.00 26.03 -82.17
C SER A 53 41.07 25.73 -83.67
N ILE A 54 40.18 24.89 -84.20
CA ILE A 54 40.09 24.58 -85.63
C ILE A 54 39.72 25.82 -86.45
N GLN A 55 38.79 26.64 -85.94
CA GLN A 55 38.40 27.89 -86.60
C GLN A 55 39.55 28.90 -86.62
N ASN A 56 40.31 29.03 -85.53
CA ASN A 56 41.51 29.87 -85.49
C ASN A 56 42.60 29.37 -86.45
N GLU A 57 42.76 28.06 -86.57
CA GLU A 57 43.71 27.46 -87.52
C GLU A 57 43.27 27.69 -88.98
N LYS A 58 41.96 27.59 -89.27
CA LYS A 58 41.38 27.97 -90.57
C LYS A 58 41.60 29.46 -90.88
N LEU A 59 41.30 30.35 -89.94
CA LEU A 59 41.51 31.80 -90.10
C LEU A 59 43.00 32.13 -90.28
N ARG A 60 43.92 31.40 -89.63
CA ARG A 60 45.36 31.52 -89.88
C ARG A 60 45.77 31.04 -91.27
N SER A 61 45.12 29.98 -91.78
CA SER A 61 45.36 29.48 -93.14
C SER A 61 44.78 30.40 -94.23
N GLU A 62 43.62 31.03 -93.98
CA GLU A 62 43.00 32.02 -94.87
C GLU A 62 43.73 33.37 -94.81
N GLY A 63 44.28 33.75 -93.65
CA GLY A 63 45.12 34.93 -93.48
C GLY A 63 46.49 34.84 -94.16
N ALA A 64 46.89 33.67 -94.66
CA ALA A 64 48.13 33.48 -95.41
C ALA A 64 48.04 33.94 -96.89
N VAL A 65 46.87 34.34 -97.38
CA VAL A 65 46.69 34.89 -98.74
C VAL A 65 45.99 36.24 -98.67
N ILE A 66 46.68 37.33 -98.29
CA ILE A 66 46.19 38.68 -98.60
C ILE A 66 47.28 39.62 -99.13
N HIS A 67 46.98 40.08 -100.33
CA HIS A 67 47.46 41.20 -101.13
C HIS A 67 47.85 42.47 -100.33
N HIS A 68 48.93 43.10 -100.75
CA HIS A 68 49.34 44.43 -100.30
C HIS A 68 48.42 45.51 -100.90
N GLY A 69 47.74 46.27 -100.03
CA GLY A 69 46.93 47.42 -100.41
C GLY A 69 46.80 48.43 -99.27
N ASN A 70 47.08 49.69 -99.55
CA ASN A 70 47.21 50.80 -98.59
C ASN A 70 45.89 51.26 -97.92
N GLY A 71 44.82 50.45 -97.97
CA GLY A 71 43.58 50.63 -97.19
C GLY A 71 43.61 49.92 -95.83
N ASN A 72 44.68 49.19 -95.54
CA ASN A 72 44.81 48.36 -94.34
C ASN A 72 44.98 49.15 -93.05
N VAL A 73 45.52 50.38 -93.08
CA VAL A 73 45.78 51.17 -91.86
C VAL A 73 44.48 51.56 -91.15
N SER A 74 43.49 52.08 -91.89
CA SER A 74 42.19 52.45 -91.30
C SER A 74 41.39 51.24 -90.79
N ILE A 75 41.49 50.09 -91.47
CA ILE A 75 40.85 48.83 -91.05
C ILE A 75 41.56 48.25 -89.81
N LEU A 76 42.88 48.38 -89.72
CA LEU A 76 43.66 47.97 -88.55
C LEU A 76 43.41 48.89 -87.36
N GLU A 77 43.28 50.20 -87.57
CA GLU A 77 42.91 51.17 -86.54
C GLU A 77 41.50 50.92 -85.99
N SER A 78 40.51 50.63 -86.85
CA SER A 78 39.16 50.29 -86.38
C SER A 78 39.12 48.96 -85.62
N LYS A 79 39.90 47.96 -86.05
CA LYS A 79 40.07 46.70 -85.31
C LYS A 79 40.77 46.90 -83.98
N LEU A 80 41.79 47.76 -83.92
CA LEU A 80 42.48 48.10 -82.67
C LEU A 80 41.52 48.75 -81.68
N LEU A 81 40.67 49.66 -82.16
CA LEU A 81 39.68 50.36 -81.33
C LEU A 81 38.59 49.41 -80.82
N ALA A 82 38.09 48.50 -81.68
CA ALA A 82 37.16 47.45 -81.28
C ALA A 82 37.77 46.48 -80.25
N GLN A 83 39.04 46.11 -80.41
CA GLN A 83 39.77 45.31 -79.43
C GLN A 83 39.95 46.05 -78.11
N GLN A 84 40.19 47.36 -78.15
CA GLN A 84 40.27 48.20 -76.95
C GLN A 84 38.94 48.24 -76.20
N GLU A 85 37.82 48.40 -76.92
CA GLU A 85 36.47 48.36 -76.36
C GLU A 85 36.16 47.00 -75.73
N GLU A 86 36.43 45.90 -76.43
CA GLU A 86 36.25 44.54 -75.92
C GLU A 86 37.07 44.30 -74.64
N LEU A 87 38.32 44.80 -74.60
CA LEU A 87 39.18 44.70 -73.41
C LEU A 87 38.58 45.45 -72.23
N THR A 88 38.03 46.65 -72.45
CA THR A 88 37.37 47.43 -71.39
C THR A 88 36.10 46.75 -70.89
N GLU A 89 35.31 46.14 -71.77
CA GLU A 89 34.10 45.41 -71.40
C GLU A 89 34.45 44.13 -70.60
N LEU A 90 35.52 43.43 -71.00
CA LEU A 90 36.08 42.31 -70.25
C LEU A 90 36.56 42.72 -68.86
N HIS A 91 37.25 43.86 -68.72
CA HIS A 91 37.67 44.37 -67.42
C HIS A 91 36.46 44.72 -66.53
N LYS A 92 35.41 45.30 -67.11
CA LYS A 92 34.15 45.58 -66.40
C LYS A 92 33.49 44.28 -65.92
N LYS A 93 33.29 43.30 -66.81
CA LYS A 93 32.73 41.97 -66.46
C LYS A 93 33.58 41.25 -65.42
N ARG A 94 34.91 41.35 -65.50
CA ARG A 94 35.83 40.79 -64.50
C ARG A 94 35.63 41.44 -63.12
N GLY A 95 35.44 42.76 -63.08
CA GLY A 95 35.12 43.48 -61.84
C GLY A 95 33.77 43.08 -61.24
N GLU A 96 32.74 42.97 -62.07
CA GLU A 96 31.40 42.50 -61.68
C GLU A 96 31.44 41.06 -61.13
N ASN A 97 32.13 40.15 -61.83
CA ASN A 97 32.32 38.77 -61.36
C ASN A 97 33.12 38.71 -60.06
N ALA A 98 34.14 39.55 -59.89
CA ALA A 98 34.90 39.61 -58.64
C ALA A 98 34.02 40.08 -57.47
N GLN A 99 33.17 41.10 -57.68
CA GLN A 99 32.23 41.56 -56.66
C GLN A 99 31.19 40.48 -56.32
N MET A 100 30.65 39.80 -57.33
CA MET A 100 29.71 38.70 -57.15
C MET A 100 30.32 37.55 -56.32
N LEU A 101 31.59 37.21 -56.56
CA LEU A 101 32.32 36.21 -55.77
C LEU A 101 32.46 36.63 -54.31
N ILE A 102 32.75 37.91 -54.04
CA ILE A 102 32.85 38.43 -52.67
C ILE A 102 31.50 38.30 -51.95
N ASP A 103 30.41 38.71 -52.61
CA ASP A 103 29.07 38.64 -52.04
C ASP A 103 28.61 37.20 -51.77
N LEU A 104 28.91 36.28 -52.70
CA LEU A 104 28.65 34.84 -52.51
C LEU A 104 29.47 34.27 -51.35
N ASN A 105 30.75 34.63 -51.24
CA ASN A 105 31.60 34.16 -50.15
C ASN A 105 31.10 34.69 -48.79
N LYS A 106 30.63 35.94 -48.72
CA LYS A 106 30.00 36.48 -47.52
C LYS A 106 28.72 35.72 -47.14
N LYS A 107 27.85 35.44 -48.12
CA LYS A 107 26.64 34.63 -47.90
C LYS A 107 26.98 33.20 -47.45
N LEU A 108 28.03 32.61 -48.00
CA LEU A 108 28.51 31.29 -47.61
C LEU A 108 28.95 31.28 -46.14
N GLN A 109 29.78 32.25 -45.73
CA GLN A 109 30.21 32.39 -44.33
C GLN A 109 29.03 32.60 -43.37
N GLU A 110 28.01 33.38 -43.74
CA GLU A 110 26.80 33.54 -42.92
C GLU A 110 26.01 32.23 -42.79
N LYS A 111 25.96 31.42 -43.86
CA LYS A 111 25.30 30.11 -43.85
C LYS A 111 26.09 29.10 -43.02
N GLU A 112 27.41 29.09 -43.12
CA GLU A 112 28.29 28.22 -42.32
C GLU A 112 28.14 28.53 -40.82
N LYS A 113 28.12 29.81 -40.43
CA LYS A 113 27.86 30.20 -39.04
C LYS A 113 26.49 29.71 -38.55
N LYS A 114 25.45 29.87 -39.37
CA LYS A 114 24.10 29.39 -39.02
C LYS A 114 24.06 27.86 -38.90
N LEU A 115 24.75 27.15 -39.78
CA LEU A 115 24.85 25.70 -39.74
C LEU A 115 25.51 25.24 -38.45
N GLN A 116 26.65 25.85 -38.09
CA GLN A 116 27.36 25.54 -36.85
C GLN A 116 26.48 25.73 -35.61
N MET A 117 25.75 26.86 -35.52
CA MET A 117 24.83 27.11 -34.40
C MET A 117 23.72 26.05 -34.29
N VAL A 118 23.20 25.59 -35.44
CA VAL A 118 22.17 24.54 -35.46
C VAL A 118 22.74 23.19 -35.07
N GLU A 119 23.96 22.87 -35.51
CA GLU A 119 24.66 21.63 -35.14
C GLU A 119 24.95 21.57 -33.63
N GLU A 120 25.39 22.67 -33.03
CA GLU A 120 25.60 22.77 -31.58
C GLU A 120 24.29 22.57 -30.81
N SER A 121 23.22 23.26 -31.22
CA SER A 121 21.89 23.09 -30.59
C SER A 121 21.33 21.66 -30.77
N LEU A 122 21.58 21.04 -31.92
CA LEU A 122 21.18 19.66 -32.18
C LEU A 122 21.96 18.68 -31.29
N ALA A 123 23.26 18.91 -31.08
CA ALA A 123 24.11 18.11 -30.20
C ALA A 123 23.64 18.18 -28.74
N GLU A 124 23.28 19.38 -28.26
CA GLU A 124 22.70 19.56 -26.92
C GLU A 124 21.38 18.80 -26.77
N ARG A 125 20.47 18.94 -27.74
CA ARG A 125 19.17 18.25 -27.73
C ARG A 125 19.29 16.72 -27.83
N THR A 126 20.31 16.22 -28.53
CA THR A 126 20.57 14.77 -28.57
C THR A 126 21.16 14.27 -27.25
N ALA A 127 22.03 15.05 -26.60
CA ALA A 127 22.53 14.71 -25.27
C ALA A 127 21.41 14.66 -24.21
N THR A 128 20.49 15.63 -24.22
CA THR A 128 19.35 15.64 -23.30
C THR A 128 18.40 14.47 -23.55
N ASN A 129 18.05 14.18 -24.81
CA ASN A 129 17.25 13.00 -25.16
C ASN A 129 17.90 11.69 -24.69
N ASN A 130 19.21 11.54 -24.85
CA ASN A 130 19.94 10.37 -24.37
C ASN A 130 19.89 10.24 -22.84
N SER A 131 19.96 11.37 -22.12
CA SER A 131 19.83 11.37 -20.65
C SER A 131 18.41 10.97 -20.21
N LEU A 132 17.38 11.52 -20.86
CA LEU A 132 15.98 11.19 -20.57
C LEU A 132 15.67 9.73 -20.87
N ASN A 133 16.18 9.18 -21.98
CA ASN A 133 16.02 7.77 -22.31
C ASN A 133 16.61 6.85 -21.23
N LYS A 134 17.80 7.18 -20.69
CA LYS A 134 18.39 6.44 -19.56
C LYS A 134 17.57 6.55 -18.27
N GLU A 135 16.87 7.66 -18.06
CA GLU A 135 15.97 7.81 -16.92
C GLU A 135 14.70 6.97 -17.08
N ILE A 136 14.13 6.96 -18.28
CA ILE A 136 12.99 6.10 -18.64
C ILE A 136 13.34 4.63 -18.44
N GLU A 137 14.51 4.19 -18.91
CA GLU A 137 14.98 2.80 -18.70
C GLU A 137 15.07 2.45 -17.21
N ARG A 138 15.60 3.36 -16.37
CA ARG A 138 15.64 3.17 -14.90
C ARG A 138 14.25 3.08 -14.28
N TYR A 139 13.30 3.90 -14.72
CA TYR A 139 11.92 3.81 -14.23
C TYR A 139 11.24 2.52 -14.68
N ILE A 140 11.51 2.04 -15.89
CA ILE A 140 10.99 0.77 -16.39
C ILE A 140 11.54 -0.38 -15.54
N THR A 141 12.86 -0.44 -15.29
CA THR A 141 13.43 -1.49 -14.43
C THR A 141 12.84 -1.46 -13.03
N HIS A 142 12.75 -0.27 -12.42
CA HIS A 142 12.18 -0.12 -11.08
C HIS A 142 10.70 -0.54 -11.02
N LYS A 143 9.91 -0.18 -12.03
CA LYS A 143 8.52 -0.62 -12.16
C LYS A 143 8.43 -2.15 -12.23
N THR A 144 9.27 -2.81 -13.02
CA THR A 144 9.25 -4.27 -13.12
C THR A 144 9.64 -4.97 -11.81
N GLU A 145 10.54 -4.38 -11.02
CA GLU A 145 10.89 -4.88 -9.69
C GLU A 145 9.72 -4.74 -8.72
N LEU A 146 9.06 -3.58 -8.70
CA LEU A 146 7.88 -3.33 -7.88
C LEU A 146 6.70 -4.26 -8.26
N GLU A 147 6.52 -4.56 -9.54
CA GLU A 147 5.51 -5.52 -10.00
C GLU A 147 5.81 -6.94 -9.48
N LYS A 148 7.07 -7.37 -9.49
CA LYS A 148 7.49 -8.66 -8.92
C LYS A 148 7.25 -8.74 -7.42
N VAL A 149 7.60 -7.69 -6.68
CA VAL A 149 7.36 -7.64 -5.22
C VAL A 149 5.86 -7.68 -4.91
N ASN A 150 5.06 -6.92 -5.65
CA ASN A 150 3.60 -6.97 -5.49
C ASN A 150 3.01 -8.34 -5.79
N GLN A 151 3.52 -9.03 -6.82
CA GLN A 151 3.08 -10.40 -7.10
C GLN A 151 3.43 -11.35 -5.96
N HIS A 152 4.65 -11.27 -5.43
CA HIS A 152 5.07 -12.08 -4.29
C HIS A 152 4.19 -11.86 -3.06
N LEU A 153 3.87 -10.60 -2.72
CA LEU A 153 2.98 -10.27 -1.61
C LEU A 153 1.56 -10.81 -1.80
N ARG A 154 1.04 -10.84 -3.04
CA ARG A 154 -0.26 -11.45 -3.34
C ARG A 154 -0.24 -12.95 -3.11
N ASP A 155 0.83 -13.62 -3.54
CA ASP A 155 0.99 -15.06 -3.37
C ASP A 155 1.10 -15.43 -1.87
N GLU A 156 1.88 -14.67 -1.09
CA GLU A 156 1.96 -14.83 0.36
C GLU A 156 0.61 -14.60 1.05
N HIS A 157 -0.12 -13.57 0.63
CA HIS A 157 -1.45 -13.28 1.16
C HIS A 157 -2.43 -14.44 0.90
N GLN A 158 -2.42 -15.01 -0.31
CA GLN A 158 -3.24 -16.17 -0.65
C GLN A 158 -2.85 -17.40 0.19
N ALA A 159 -1.56 -17.65 0.37
CA ALA A 159 -1.09 -18.75 1.22
C ALA A 159 -1.55 -18.58 2.68
N LEU A 160 -1.46 -17.37 3.22
CA LEU A 160 -1.96 -17.05 4.56
C LEU A 160 -3.46 -17.24 4.67
N GLN A 161 -4.26 -16.77 3.70
CA GLN A 161 -5.71 -16.99 3.69
C GLN A 161 -6.07 -18.47 3.73
N LEU A 162 -5.40 -19.31 2.93
CA LEU A 162 -5.60 -20.75 2.95
C LEU A 162 -5.22 -21.37 4.30
N ALA A 163 -4.12 -20.94 4.91
CA ALA A 163 -3.70 -21.38 6.23
C ALA A 163 -4.73 -21.00 7.32
N PHE A 164 -5.26 -19.76 7.26
CA PHE A 164 -6.33 -19.30 8.16
C PHE A 164 -7.59 -20.14 8.01
N TYR A 165 -8.03 -20.39 6.77
CA TYR A 165 -9.19 -21.24 6.50
C TYR A 165 -9.04 -22.63 7.11
N HIS A 166 -7.86 -23.26 6.95
CA HIS A 166 -7.60 -24.57 7.55
C HIS A 166 -7.55 -24.55 9.08
N LEU A 167 -7.02 -23.48 9.68
CA LEU A 167 -7.02 -23.31 11.14
C LEU A 167 -8.43 -23.11 11.69
N GLU A 168 -9.25 -22.30 11.01
CA GLU A 168 -10.64 -22.08 11.37
C GLU A 168 -11.46 -23.37 11.29
N GLU A 169 -11.23 -24.19 10.25
CA GLU A 169 -11.87 -25.50 10.13
C GLU A 169 -11.48 -26.45 11.27
N LYS A 170 -10.20 -26.45 11.68
CA LYS A 170 -9.73 -27.23 12.84
C LYS A 170 -10.36 -26.74 14.14
N LEU A 171 -10.45 -25.42 14.34
CA LEU A 171 -11.10 -24.82 15.50
C LEU A 171 -12.57 -25.23 15.58
N ARG A 172 -13.29 -25.15 14.46
CA ARG A 172 -14.70 -25.56 14.38
C ARG A 172 -14.89 -27.03 14.74
N LYS A 173 -14.03 -27.93 14.25
CA LYS A 173 -14.06 -29.36 14.60
C LYS A 173 -13.84 -29.57 16.10
N ALA A 174 -12.84 -28.91 16.68
CA ALA A 174 -12.57 -29.00 18.12
C ALA A 174 -13.73 -28.46 18.97
N GLN A 175 -14.38 -27.38 18.54
CA GLN A 175 -15.56 -26.84 19.21
C GLN A 175 -16.75 -27.81 19.14
N GLU A 176 -16.97 -28.44 17.99
CA GLU A 176 -18.03 -29.45 17.81
C GLU A 176 -17.79 -30.68 18.70
N GLU A 177 -16.54 -31.15 18.80
CA GLU A 177 -16.16 -32.23 19.72
C GLU A 177 -16.40 -31.84 21.18
N ASN A 178 -16.00 -30.64 21.58
CA ASN A 178 -16.23 -30.15 22.94
C ASN A 178 -17.72 -30.06 23.27
N SER A 179 -18.54 -29.53 22.35
CA SER A 179 -20.01 -29.49 22.52
C SER A 179 -20.59 -30.89 22.74
N LYS A 180 -20.16 -31.89 21.94
CA LYS A 180 -20.60 -33.28 22.10
C LYS A 180 -20.22 -33.86 23.45
N LEU A 181 -19.01 -33.57 23.95
CA LEU A 181 -18.56 -34.02 25.27
C LEU A 181 -19.38 -33.37 26.39
N VAL A 182 -19.65 -32.07 26.29
CA VAL A 182 -20.50 -31.35 27.25
C VAL A 182 -21.91 -31.97 27.28
N ASP A 183 -22.51 -32.24 26.12
CA ASP A 183 -23.83 -32.88 26.03
C ASP A 183 -23.83 -34.27 26.68
N GLN A 184 -22.77 -35.07 26.46
CA GLN A 184 -22.63 -36.38 27.11
C GLN A 184 -22.53 -36.24 28.63
N ILE A 185 -21.71 -35.31 29.13
CA ILE A 185 -21.57 -35.04 30.57
C ILE A 185 -22.91 -34.61 31.17
N MET A 186 -23.67 -33.73 30.50
CA MET A 186 -25.00 -33.32 30.95
C MET A 186 -25.95 -34.53 31.04
N LYS A 187 -25.96 -35.42 30.04
CA LYS A 187 -26.79 -36.64 30.08
C LYS A 187 -26.41 -37.56 31.25
N TYR A 188 -25.12 -37.78 31.50
CA TYR A 188 -24.67 -38.57 32.64
C TYR A 188 -25.04 -37.92 33.99
N LYS A 189 -24.90 -36.60 34.10
CA LYS A 189 -25.29 -35.84 35.29
C LYS A 189 -26.81 -35.88 35.52
N SER A 190 -27.63 -35.72 34.49
CA SER A 190 -29.10 -35.86 34.60
C SER A 190 -29.49 -37.23 35.11
N LYS A 191 -28.93 -38.29 34.50
CA LYS A 191 -29.22 -39.68 34.89
C LYS A 191 -28.79 -40.00 36.32
N THR A 192 -27.69 -39.43 36.79
CA THR A 192 -27.24 -39.60 38.19
C THR A 192 -28.10 -38.81 39.16
N ALA A 193 -28.52 -37.59 38.81
CA ALA A 193 -29.47 -36.81 39.60
C ALA A 193 -30.84 -37.50 39.71
N GLU A 194 -31.36 -38.05 38.61
CA GLU A 194 -32.61 -38.83 38.59
C GLU A 194 -32.55 -40.03 39.56
N LYS A 195 -31.46 -40.81 39.52
CA LYS A 195 -31.26 -41.92 40.47
C LYS A 195 -31.22 -41.46 41.92
N MET A 196 -30.49 -40.38 42.21
CA MET A 196 -30.39 -39.83 43.56
C MET A 196 -31.75 -39.30 44.06
N ASN A 197 -32.54 -38.70 43.16
CA ASN A 197 -33.90 -38.26 43.46
C ASN A 197 -34.82 -39.47 43.74
N GLU A 198 -34.75 -40.53 42.94
CA GLU A 198 -35.50 -41.77 43.18
C GLU A 198 -35.15 -42.39 44.55
N GLU A 199 -33.88 -42.41 44.93
CA GLU A 199 -33.43 -42.89 46.24
C GLU A 199 -33.95 -42.01 47.39
N ASN A 200 -33.86 -40.67 47.23
CA ASN A 200 -34.39 -39.72 48.22
C ASN A 200 -35.90 -39.83 48.39
N GLU A 201 -36.67 -39.93 47.30
CA GLU A 201 -38.12 -40.14 47.33
C GLU A 201 -38.49 -41.45 48.03
N ASN A 202 -37.75 -42.53 47.74
CA ASN A 202 -37.94 -43.82 48.42
C ASN A 202 -37.62 -43.74 49.92
N PHE A 203 -36.58 -43.00 50.31
CA PHE A 203 -36.22 -42.76 51.70
C PHE A 203 -37.30 -41.94 52.42
N LEU A 204 -37.72 -40.81 51.85
CA LEU A 204 -38.81 -39.98 52.35
C LEU A 204 -40.11 -40.77 52.51
N ARG A 205 -40.47 -41.59 51.53
CA ARG A 205 -41.65 -42.45 51.59
C ARG A 205 -41.57 -43.45 52.75
N LYS A 206 -40.41 -44.09 52.96
CA LYS A 206 -40.20 -45.00 54.11
C LYS A 206 -40.28 -44.27 55.44
N CYS A 207 -39.65 -43.10 55.55
CA CYS A 207 -39.73 -42.25 56.75
C CYS A 207 -41.15 -41.80 57.04
N ASN A 208 -41.91 -41.33 56.04
CA ASN A 208 -43.30 -40.93 56.21
C ASN A 208 -44.19 -42.10 56.64
N LEU A 209 -44.02 -43.29 56.06
CA LEU A 209 -44.75 -44.48 56.50
C LEU A 209 -44.39 -44.88 57.94
N LYS A 210 -43.12 -44.74 58.33
CA LYS A 210 -42.68 -45.02 59.69
C LYS A 210 -43.27 -44.01 60.67
N LEU A 211 -43.19 -42.72 60.36
CA LEU A 211 -43.79 -41.65 61.16
C LEU A 211 -45.30 -41.82 61.26
N GLN A 212 -45.98 -42.18 60.17
CA GLN A 212 -47.42 -42.44 60.19
C GLN A 212 -47.77 -43.61 61.12
N ARG A 213 -46.98 -44.70 61.12
CA ARG A 213 -47.15 -45.79 62.09
C ARG A 213 -46.89 -45.35 63.52
N GLU A 214 -45.81 -44.61 63.76
CA GLU A 214 -45.48 -44.05 65.08
C GLU A 214 -46.58 -43.10 65.58
N LEU A 215 -47.19 -42.29 64.70
CA LEU A 215 -48.32 -41.43 65.02
C LEU A 215 -49.61 -42.23 65.25
N GLU A 216 -49.87 -43.29 64.48
CA GLU A 216 -51.01 -44.19 64.72
C GLU A 216 -50.87 -44.94 66.05
N ASP A 217 -49.64 -45.33 66.43
CA ASP A 217 -49.35 -45.93 67.72
C ASP A 217 -49.38 -44.89 68.86
N ALA A 218 -48.86 -43.68 68.67
CA ALA A 218 -48.96 -42.58 69.63
C ALA A 218 -50.40 -42.07 69.82
N ALA A 219 -51.23 -42.10 68.77
CA ALA A 219 -52.65 -41.80 68.84
C ALA A 219 -53.43 -42.88 69.62
N LYS A 220 -52.99 -44.15 69.57
CA LYS A 220 -53.49 -45.19 70.49
C LYS A 220 -53.03 -44.95 71.92
N ASP A 221 -51.84 -44.37 72.12
CA ASP A 221 -51.27 -44.03 73.43
C ASP A 221 -51.72 -42.66 73.99
N MET A 222 -52.63 -41.94 73.32
CA MET A 222 -53.12 -40.64 73.79
C MET A 222 -54.13 -40.79 74.95
N LYS A 223 -53.62 -41.16 76.13
CA LYS A 223 -54.16 -40.70 77.42
C LYS A 223 -53.32 -39.51 77.88
N GLY A 224 -53.78 -38.32 77.46
CA GLY A 224 -53.54 -37.02 78.09
C GLY A 224 -52.10 -36.55 78.18
N ILE A 225 -51.78 -35.43 77.51
CA ILE A 225 -50.93 -34.36 78.09
C ILE A 225 -51.20 -33.04 77.34
N ASN A 226 -51.11 -32.00 78.17
CA ASN A 226 -51.35 -30.58 78.00
C ASN A 226 -50.24 -29.88 77.18
N PHE A 227 -50.62 -28.94 76.30
CA PHE A 227 -49.69 -28.14 75.50
C PHE A 227 -49.34 -26.86 76.27
N ASP A 228 -48.15 -26.81 76.89
CA ASP A 228 -47.51 -25.55 77.31
C ASP A 228 -46.02 -25.81 77.59
N ALA A 229 -45.16 -25.53 76.60
CA ALA A 229 -43.76 -25.12 76.73
C ALA A 229 -43.06 -25.17 75.36
N ILE A 230 -42.91 -24.02 74.69
CA ILE A 230 -41.92 -23.83 73.61
C ILE A 230 -40.90 -22.81 74.15
N PRO A 231 -39.60 -23.17 74.25
CA PRO A 231 -38.56 -22.21 74.62
C PRO A 231 -38.27 -21.26 73.45
N GLU A 232 -38.38 -19.96 73.69
CA GLU A 232 -37.76 -18.92 72.87
C GLU A 232 -36.25 -18.91 73.12
N ASP A 233 -35.46 -19.55 72.25
CA ASP A 233 -34.06 -19.17 72.02
C ASP A 233 -33.59 -19.72 70.68
N GLY A 234 -33.77 -18.91 69.64
CA GLY A 234 -33.18 -19.11 68.32
C GLY A 234 -32.17 -17.99 68.04
N PRO A 235 -31.06 -18.24 67.31
CA PRO A 235 -30.01 -17.27 67.12
C PRO A 235 -30.53 -16.03 66.36
N ASN A 236 -30.13 -14.88 66.87
CA ASN A 236 -30.49 -13.54 66.46
C ASN A 236 -30.21 -13.30 64.95
N MET A 237 -31.20 -13.56 64.08
CA MET A 237 -31.15 -13.14 62.69
C MET A 237 -31.38 -11.63 62.63
N GLN A 238 -30.30 -10.86 62.46
CA GLN A 238 -30.42 -9.44 62.14
C GLN A 238 -31.27 -9.26 60.88
N ARG A 239 -32.40 -8.59 61.06
CA ARG A 239 -33.36 -8.35 59.99
C ARG A 239 -32.78 -7.27 59.06
N SER A 240 -32.47 -7.64 57.81
CA SER A 240 -32.15 -6.67 56.75
C SER A 240 -33.29 -5.66 56.62
N GLN A 241 -32.97 -4.37 56.67
CA GLN A 241 -33.93 -3.28 56.52
C GLN A 241 -33.68 -2.56 55.20
N VAL A 242 -34.76 -2.14 54.52
CA VAL A 242 -34.67 -1.36 53.29
C VAL A 242 -34.20 0.06 53.64
N PRO A 243 -33.13 0.59 53.02
CA PRO A 243 -32.64 1.93 53.30
C PRO A 243 -33.68 2.99 52.85
N SER A 244 -33.98 3.94 53.74
CA SER A 244 -35.00 4.99 53.52
C SER A 244 -34.42 6.36 53.14
N LYS A 245 -33.12 6.58 53.33
CA LYS A 245 -32.41 7.83 52.99
C LYS A 245 -30.93 7.55 52.69
N ALA A 246 -30.35 8.33 51.77
CA ALA A 246 -28.91 8.30 51.52
C ALA A 246 -28.13 8.71 52.78
N ALA A 247 -27.25 7.82 53.24
CA ALA A 247 -26.43 8.05 54.43
C ALA A 247 -25.26 9.01 54.16
N VAL A 248 -24.65 8.93 52.96
CA VAL A 248 -23.52 9.76 52.54
C VAL A 248 -23.58 9.99 51.03
N VAL A 249 -23.16 11.18 50.58
CA VAL A 249 -23.01 11.54 49.16
C VAL A 249 -21.61 12.14 48.98
N PHE A 250 -20.88 11.68 47.97
CA PHE A 250 -19.52 12.12 47.69
C PHE A 250 -19.15 11.90 46.21
N ASP A 251 -18.20 12.69 45.71
CA ASP A 251 -17.70 12.58 44.34
C ASP A 251 -16.63 11.50 44.24
N ALA A 252 -17.02 10.34 43.68
CA ALA A 252 -16.11 9.21 43.58
C ALA A 252 -15.13 9.34 42.39
N HIS A 253 -15.58 9.83 41.23
CA HIS A 253 -14.79 9.87 39.99
C HIS A 253 -14.94 11.21 39.25
N ASP A 254 -13.96 11.55 38.41
CA ASP A 254 -13.94 12.80 37.62
C ASP A 254 -14.85 12.71 36.37
N GLY A 255 -15.92 11.91 36.45
CA GLY A 255 -16.80 11.53 35.35
C GLY A 255 -17.86 10.52 35.81
N VAL A 256 -18.50 9.80 34.88
CA VAL A 256 -19.52 8.80 35.24
C VAL A 256 -18.87 7.66 36.04
N ALA A 257 -19.42 7.37 37.23
CA ALA A 257 -19.12 6.17 37.99
C ALA A 257 -20.02 5.03 37.45
N SER A 258 -19.40 4.08 36.77
CA SER A 258 -20.11 3.01 36.05
C SER A 258 -20.17 1.69 36.83
N ALA A 259 -19.31 1.51 37.83
CA ALA A 259 -19.23 0.27 38.60
C ALA A 259 -19.07 0.53 40.11
N VAL A 260 -19.72 -0.30 40.93
CA VAL A 260 -19.57 -0.28 42.40
C VAL A 260 -19.70 -1.69 42.97
N GLN A 261 -18.84 -2.05 43.91
CA GLN A 261 -18.90 -3.35 44.60
C GLN A 261 -18.42 -3.23 46.05
N TRP A 262 -19.11 -3.91 46.96
CA TRP A 262 -18.66 -4.09 48.35
C TRP A 262 -17.59 -5.18 48.43
N GLY A 263 -16.52 -4.89 49.18
CA GLY A 263 -15.52 -5.88 49.53
C GLY A 263 -16.01 -6.86 50.60
N PRO A 264 -15.48 -8.09 50.64
CA PRO A 264 -15.78 -9.06 51.70
C PRO A 264 -15.09 -8.73 53.03
N VAL A 265 -14.10 -7.83 53.01
CA VAL A 265 -13.43 -7.29 54.20
C VAL A 265 -14.17 -6.04 54.65
N ASP A 266 -14.44 -5.95 55.95
CA ASP A 266 -15.33 -4.95 56.55
C ASP A 266 -15.15 -3.54 55.97
N ARG A 267 -16.25 -3.05 55.39
CA ARG A 267 -16.49 -1.65 55.04
C ARG A 267 -15.53 -1.05 54.00
N VAL A 268 -15.07 -1.87 53.05
CA VAL A 268 -14.40 -1.39 51.84
C VAL A 268 -15.35 -1.40 50.65
N ILE A 269 -15.36 -0.32 49.86
CA ILE A 269 -16.08 -0.23 48.59
C ILE A 269 -15.07 -0.01 47.47
N ALA A 270 -15.24 -0.71 46.35
CA ALA A 270 -14.56 -0.39 45.10
C ALA A 270 -15.50 0.32 44.15
N THR A 271 -15.02 1.35 43.47
CA THR A 271 -15.75 2.05 42.40
C THR A 271 -14.90 2.13 41.13
N GLY A 272 -15.52 1.99 39.97
CA GLY A 272 -14.90 2.17 38.66
C GLY A 272 -15.61 3.26 37.86
N GLY A 273 -14.85 4.06 37.11
CA GLY A 273 -15.42 5.19 36.36
C GLY A 273 -14.74 5.49 35.02
N GLU A 274 -15.30 6.48 34.32
CA GLU A 274 -14.78 6.99 33.04
C GLU A 274 -13.41 7.67 33.16
N ASP A 275 -13.02 8.08 34.38
CA ASP A 275 -11.66 8.58 34.67
C ASP A 275 -10.58 7.48 34.56
N ARG A 276 -10.99 6.27 34.17
CA ARG A 276 -10.15 5.09 33.87
C ARG A 276 -9.46 4.51 35.10
N LYS A 277 -10.01 4.79 36.28
CA LYS A 277 -9.46 4.35 37.56
C LYS A 277 -10.45 3.43 38.25
N VAL A 278 -9.91 2.49 39.03
CA VAL A 278 -10.66 1.88 40.14
C VAL A 278 -10.20 2.55 41.42
N LYS A 279 -11.14 3.01 42.24
CA LYS A 279 -10.85 3.65 43.53
C LYS A 279 -11.41 2.79 44.66
N LEU A 280 -10.63 2.67 45.73
CA LEU A 280 -11.00 1.95 46.94
C LEU A 280 -11.36 2.95 48.03
N TRP A 281 -12.47 2.71 48.71
CA TRP A 281 -13.01 3.59 49.74
C TRP A 281 -13.17 2.83 51.04
N ASP A 282 -12.67 3.38 52.12
CA ASP A 282 -12.96 2.92 53.48
C ASP A 282 -14.14 3.72 54.02
N VAL A 283 -15.22 3.03 54.39
CA VAL A 283 -16.45 3.65 54.94
C VAL A 283 -16.68 3.26 56.41
N SER A 284 -15.65 2.78 57.09
CA SER A 284 -15.71 2.40 58.51
C SER A 284 -16.11 3.54 59.44
N LYS A 285 -15.63 4.76 59.15
CA LYS A 285 -15.83 5.95 59.98
C LYS A 285 -17.06 6.80 59.60
N GLY A 286 -17.93 6.28 58.73
CA GLY A 286 -19.14 6.98 58.28
C GLY A 286 -18.91 8.03 57.19
N ASN A 287 -17.67 8.48 56.95
CA ASN A 287 -17.30 9.26 55.76
C ASN A 287 -16.35 8.42 54.89
N PRO A 288 -16.61 8.29 53.57
CA PRO A 288 -15.74 7.59 52.63
C PRO A 288 -14.35 8.24 52.53
N GLU A 289 -13.33 7.52 52.97
CA GLU A 289 -11.92 7.91 52.81
C GLU A 289 -11.31 7.13 51.63
N ASN A 290 -10.61 7.82 50.72
CA ASN A 290 -9.92 7.14 49.62
C ASN A 290 -8.73 6.34 50.17
N ARG A 291 -8.84 5.02 50.09
CA ARG A 291 -7.85 4.04 50.56
C ARG A 291 -6.81 3.73 49.50
N GLY A 292 -7.11 3.95 48.22
CA GLY A 292 -6.21 3.61 47.12
C GLY A 292 -6.78 3.85 45.74
N VAL A 293 -5.89 4.09 44.77
CA VAL A 293 -6.26 4.29 43.36
C VAL A 293 -5.50 3.27 42.52
N LEU A 294 -6.25 2.40 41.86
CA LEU A 294 -5.74 1.36 40.98
C LEU A 294 -5.85 1.87 39.53
N GLY A 295 -4.71 2.24 38.97
CA GLY A 295 -4.58 2.69 37.59
C GLY A 295 -4.18 1.56 36.64
N ALA A 296 -3.95 1.93 35.37
CA ALA A 296 -3.51 1.13 34.22
C ALA A 296 -4.58 0.79 33.17
N SER A 297 -5.84 1.17 33.37
CA SER A 297 -6.87 1.08 32.33
C SER A 297 -6.73 2.23 31.33
N ASN A 298 -6.90 1.92 30.03
CA ASN A 298 -6.79 2.90 28.95
C ASN A 298 -8.15 3.49 28.53
N ALA A 299 -9.25 2.93 29.02
CA ALA A 299 -10.61 3.43 28.86
C ALA A 299 -11.41 3.30 30.16
N GLY A 300 -12.68 3.74 30.15
CA GLY A 300 -13.55 3.69 31.32
C GLY A 300 -13.69 2.28 31.91
N VAL A 301 -13.82 2.19 33.23
CA VAL A 301 -13.97 0.92 33.94
C VAL A 301 -15.46 0.63 34.12
N MET A 302 -15.93 -0.49 33.54
CA MET A 302 -17.35 -0.82 33.44
C MET A 302 -17.84 -1.80 34.51
N SER A 303 -16.97 -2.65 35.05
CA SER A 303 -17.31 -3.57 36.13
C SER A 303 -16.12 -3.81 37.05
N VAL A 304 -16.39 -4.05 38.34
CA VAL A 304 -15.41 -4.32 39.39
C VAL A 304 -15.91 -5.46 40.29
N HIS A 305 -15.01 -6.37 40.68
CA HIS A 305 -15.36 -7.49 41.56
C HIS A 305 -14.20 -7.87 42.48
N PHE A 306 -14.50 -8.12 43.76
CA PHE A 306 -13.53 -8.68 44.71
C PHE A 306 -13.49 -10.21 44.60
N ASP A 307 -12.35 -10.81 44.87
CA ASP A 307 -12.31 -12.25 45.14
C ASP A 307 -12.95 -12.55 46.51
N ASN A 308 -13.23 -13.83 46.78
CA ASN A 308 -13.88 -14.23 48.02
C ASN A 308 -13.05 -13.92 49.27
N THR A 309 -11.72 -13.79 49.12
CA THR A 309 -10.81 -13.48 50.24
C THR A 309 -10.60 -11.98 50.46
N GLY A 310 -11.00 -11.13 49.49
CA GLY A 310 -10.74 -9.69 49.51
C GLY A 310 -9.28 -9.30 49.26
N THR A 311 -8.45 -10.25 48.82
CA THR A 311 -7.03 -10.03 48.50
C THR A 311 -6.87 -9.38 47.13
N TYR A 312 -7.75 -9.70 46.20
CA TYR A 312 -7.68 -9.29 44.81
C TYR A 312 -8.94 -8.54 44.40
N ILE A 313 -8.74 -7.62 43.46
CA ILE A 313 -9.81 -6.95 42.76
C ILE A 313 -9.61 -7.10 41.27
N LEU A 314 -10.69 -7.49 40.60
CA LEU A 314 -10.79 -7.63 39.18
C LEU A 314 -11.60 -6.46 38.64
N ALA A 315 -11.15 -5.87 37.53
CA ALA A 315 -11.94 -4.89 36.81
C ALA A 315 -11.87 -5.09 35.31
N ALA A 316 -12.98 -4.81 34.64
CA ALA A 316 -13.09 -4.81 33.19
C ALA A 316 -13.20 -3.38 32.67
N SER A 317 -12.48 -3.10 31.58
CA SER A 317 -12.46 -1.78 30.95
C SER A 317 -12.89 -1.86 29.49
N ASN A 318 -13.42 -0.74 28.98
CA ASN A 318 -13.74 -0.56 27.56
C ASN A 318 -12.51 -0.57 26.64
N ASP A 319 -11.30 -0.75 27.18
CA ASP A 319 -10.08 -0.95 26.40
C ASP A 319 -9.85 -2.41 25.99
N TYR A 320 -10.89 -3.23 26.12
CA TYR A 320 -10.88 -4.67 25.80
C TYR A 320 -9.93 -5.49 26.68
N ALA A 321 -9.64 -5.02 27.89
CA ALA A 321 -8.82 -5.76 28.85
C ALA A 321 -9.46 -5.86 30.24
N ALA A 322 -9.25 -7.01 30.86
CA ALA A 322 -9.50 -7.25 32.26
C ALA A 322 -8.19 -7.18 33.03
N ARG A 323 -8.24 -6.62 34.24
CA ARG A 323 -7.06 -6.40 35.09
C ARG A 323 -7.33 -6.84 36.50
N VAL A 324 -6.31 -7.43 37.12
CA VAL A 324 -6.35 -7.86 38.53
C VAL A 324 -5.28 -7.12 39.31
N TRP A 325 -5.67 -6.49 40.41
CA TRP A 325 -4.77 -5.86 41.37
C TRP A 325 -4.84 -6.55 42.72
N THR A 326 -3.76 -6.47 43.48
CA THR A 326 -3.77 -6.78 44.90
C THR A 326 -4.23 -5.58 45.71
N VAL A 327 -5.17 -5.78 46.64
CA VAL A 327 -5.81 -4.70 47.41
C VAL A 327 -4.84 -4.04 48.39
N ASN A 328 -3.96 -4.84 49.03
CA ASN A 328 -3.08 -4.36 50.10
C ASN A 328 -1.92 -3.48 49.62
N ASP A 329 -1.32 -3.80 48.47
CA ASP A 329 -0.18 -3.05 47.92
C ASP A 329 -0.53 -2.29 46.63
N GLN A 330 -1.78 -2.38 46.17
CA GLN A 330 -2.34 -1.65 45.04
C GLN A 330 -1.62 -1.91 43.70
N ARG A 331 -0.95 -3.07 43.59
CA ARG A 331 -0.16 -3.43 42.41
C ARG A 331 -0.96 -4.24 41.41
N LEU A 332 -0.79 -3.91 40.12
CA LEU A 332 -1.29 -4.71 39.01
C LEU A 332 -0.55 -6.06 38.99
N ARG A 333 -1.31 -7.16 38.98
CA ARG A 333 -0.78 -8.53 38.95
C ARG A 333 -0.94 -9.16 37.58
N VAL A 334 -2.12 -9.01 36.99
CA VAL A 334 -2.48 -9.63 35.72
C VAL A 334 -3.19 -8.63 34.85
N MET A 335 -2.85 -8.64 33.56
CA MET A 335 -3.57 -7.95 32.51
C MET A 335 -3.86 -8.96 31.40
N THR A 336 -5.14 -9.18 31.14
CA THR A 336 -5.60 -10.09 30.09
C THR A 336 -6.35 -9.29 29.03
N ALA A 337 -5.77 -9.20 27.84
CA ALA A 337 -6.44 -8.65 26.67
C ALA A 337 -7.42 -9.70 26.14
N LEU A 338 -8.67 -9.31 26.02
CA LEU A 338 -9.76 -10.15 25.56
C LEU A 338 -10.24 -9.54 24.23
N LEU A 339 -9.78 -10.13 23.13
CA LEU A 339 -10.01 -9.59 21.79
C LEU A 339 -11.52 -9.56 21.47
N PHE A 340 -12.02 -8.37 21.11
CA PHE A 340 -13.31 -8.10 20.47
C PHE A 340 -14.62 -8.18 21.30
N LEU A 341 -14.59 -7.98 22.63
CA LEU A 341 -15.83 -7.97 23.43
C LEU A 341 -15.95 -6.72 24.31
N ASN A 342 -17.10 -6.05 24.24
CA ASN A 342 -17.48 -5.01 25.20
C ASN A 342 -17.92 -5.71 26.49
N PHE A 343 -17.27 -5.43 27.62
CA PHE A 343 -17.63 -6.02 28.90
C PHE A 343 -18.83 -5.30 29.51
N ILE A 344 -19.93 -6.04 29.73
CA ILE A 344 -21.06 -5.53 30.51
C ILE A 344 -20.83 -5.84 32.00
N ASP A 345 -20.32 -7.03 32.34
CA ASP A 345 -20.05 -7.42 33.73
C ASP A 345 -18.92 -8.44 33.85
N ILE A 346 -18.17 -8.42 34.97
CA ILE A 346 -17.09 -9.38 35.25
C ILE A 346 -17.15 -9.82 36.71
N LYS A 347 -17.00 -11.12 36.97
CA LYS A 347 -17.12 -11.71 38.31
C LYS A 347 -16.12 -12.84 38.54
N PHE A 348 -15.74 -13.04 39.79
CA PHE A 348 -15.11 -14.29 40.23
C PHE A 348 -16.21 -15.33 40.50
N ASP A 349 -15.99 -16.59 40.09
CA ASP A 349 -16.81 -17.72 40.50
C ASP A 349 -16.47 -18.15 41.95
N ILE A 350 -17.29 -19.01 42.54
CA ILE A 350 -17.11 -19.62 43.87
C ILE A 350 -15.77 -20.35 44.01
N SER A 351 -15.16 -20.74 42.87
CA SER A 351 -13.84 -21.37 42.77
C SER A 351 -12.68 -20.40 42.49
N ASP A 352 -12.90 -19.09 42.62
CA ASP A 352 -11.97 -18.00 42.26
C ASP A 352 -11.50 -18.02 40.79
N ASN A 353 -12.26 -18.69 39.92
CA ASN A 353 -12.06 -18.63 38.47
C ASN A 353 -12.72 -17.40 37.86
N LEU A 354 -12.11 -16.84 36.81
CA LEU A 354 -12.62 -15.68 36.08
C LEU A 354 -13.89 -16.05 35.30
N GLN A 355 -15.01 -15.38 35.58
CA GLN A 355 -16.21 -15.43 34.75
C GLN A 355 -16.46 -14.07 34.08
N VAL A 356 -16.71 -14.13 32.78
CA VAL A 356 -17.00 -12.96 31.95
C VAL A 356 -18.47 -13.04 31.55
N GLY A 357 -19.25 -12.03 31.92
CA GLY A 357 -20.61 -11.85 31.41
C GLY A 357 -20.56 -11.03 30.12
N PHE A 358 -21.18 -11.56 29.06
CA PHE A 358 -21.28 -10.89 27.75
C PHE A 358 -22.61 -10.15 27.60
#